data_AF-A0A5D3DQR8-F1
#
_entry.id   AF-A0A5D3DQR8-F1
#
_cell.length_a   1.000
_cell.length_b   1.000
_cell.length_c   1.000
_cell.angle_alpha   90.00
_cell.angle_beta   90.00
_cell.angle_gamma   90.00
#
_symmetry.space_group_name_H-M   'P 1'
#
loop_
_entity.id
_entity.type
_entity.pdbx_description
1 polymer ?
#
loop_
_entity_poly.entity_id
_entity_poly.type
_entity_poly.pdbx_seq_one_letter_code
_entity_poly.pdbx_strand_id
1 'polypeptide(L)'
;MSDPPTTSSEPPHHQQQQQHLPRLPVIHGGASGATRMNTAAATSSSAVIVREYRKGNWTLQETMILITAKKLDDERRNKANLGPSTVDPAARKGGELRWKWVENYCWSHGCQRSQNQCNDKWDNLLRDYKKVREYESRACDQQIPSYWKMEKHERKDKNLPSNMAFEVYQALNDVVQRKFSQKPSNSSNTGILLLPLPAPPPSTLLPPPTATNSPQLSG
;
A
#
# COMPACT_ATOMS: atom_id res chain seq x y z
N MET A 1 68.66 9.84 20.33
CA MET A 1 67.95 10.88 19.54
C MET A 1 66.62 10.27 19.17
N SER A 2 65.61 10.46 20.02
CA SER A 2 64.40 11.27 19.73
C SER A 2 63.41 10.42 18.92
N ASP A 3 62.27 9.97 19.44
CA ASP A 3 61.06 10.77 19.70
C ASP A 3 59.92 9.94 20.39
N PRO A 4 58.76 10.54 20.78
CA PRO A 4 58.12 10.36 22.11
C PRO A 4 56.72 9.66 22.07
N PRO A 5 55.90 9.64 23.17
CA PRO A 5 54.68 8.83 23.26
C PRO A 5 53.45 9.56 22.69
N THR A 6 52.54 8.80 22.05
CA THR A 6 51.30 9.36 21.51
C THR A 6 50.14 9.30 22.51
N THR A 7 49.73 10.51 22.88
CA THR A 7 48.58 10.92 23.69
C THR A 7 47.24 10.34 23.23
N SER A 8 46.44 9.99 24.24
CA SER A 8 45.01 9.70 24.22
C SER A 8 44.20 10.97 23.93
N SER A 9 43.29 10.93 22.96
CA SER A 9 42.34 12.02 22.68
C SER A 9 40.91 11.51 22.76
N GLU A 10 40.24 11.94 23.83
CA GLU A 10 38.81 11.80 24.10
C GLU A 10 38.00 12.82 23.27
N PRO A 11 36.81 12.47 22.73
CA PRO A 11 35.97 13.41 22.01
C PRO A 11 35.06 14.23 22.96
N PRO A 12 34.72 15.49 22.61
CA PRO A 12 34.08 16.41 23.54
C PRO A 12 32.58 16.16 23.75
N HIS A 13 32.20 16.28 25.02
CA HIS A 13 30.84 16.36 25.53
C HIS A 13 29.97 17.38 24.77
N HIS A 14 28.90 16.90 24.14
CA HIS A 14 27.81 17.76 23.68
C HIS A 14 26.89 18.12 24.85
N GLN A 15 26.89 19.40 25.18
CA GLN A 15 26.04 20.05 26.17
C GLN A 15 24.59 20.02 25.69
N GLN A 16 23.79 19.11 26.26
CA GLN A 16 22.35 19.02 25.99
C GLN A 16 21.62 20.13 26.76
N GLN A 17 21.17 21.13 26.01
CA GLN A 17 20.35 22.23 26.49
C GLN A 17 18.97 21.68 26.93
N GLN A 18 18.75 21.63 28.25
CA GLN A 18 17.44 21.38 28.85
C GLN A 18 16.50 22.55 28.52
N GLN A 19 15.45 22.26 27.73
CA GLN A 19 14.30 23.16 27.62
C GLN A 19 13.17 22.67 28.51
N HIS A 20 13.03 23.39 29.62
CA HIS A 20 11.84 23.67 30.44
C HIS A 20 10.56 22.82 30.19
N LEU A 21 10.24 21.95 31.16
CA LEU A 21 8.86 21.56 31.43
C LEU A 21 8.14 22.68 32.23
N PRO A 22 6.87 23.00 31.96
CA PRO A 22 6.10 23.84 32.87
C PRO A 22 5.72 23.04 34.14
N ARG A 23 6.12 23.56 35.30
CA ARG A 23 5.70 23.06 36.63
C ARG A 23 4.18 23.18 36.75
N LEU A 24 3.50 22.07 37.06
CA LEU A 24 2.12 22.09 37.55
C LEU A 24 2.10 22.53 39.03
N PRO A 25 1.10 23.33 39.46
CA PRO A 25 0.93 23.64 40.87
C PRO A 25 0.30 22.45 41.61
N VAL A 26 0.91 22.10 42.74
CA VAL A 26 0.33 21.25 43.78
C VAL A 26 -0.77 22.05 44.48
N ILE A 27 -2.00 21.53 44.49
CA ILE A 27 -3.07 22.03 45.34
C ILE A 27 -3.50 20.91 46.30
N HIS A 28 -3.34 21.18 47.59
CA HIS A 28 -3.85 20.37 48.69
C HIS A 28 -5.34 20.63 48.90
N GLY A 29 -6.09 19.55 49.19
CA GLY A 29 -7.16 19.52 50.19
C GLY A 29 -8.55 20.01 49.77
N GLY A 30 -9.58 19.20 50.12
CA GLY A 30 -10.94 19.71 50.33
C GLY A 30 -12.05 18.76 49.89
N ALA A 31 -12.47 17.87 50.79
CA ALA A 31 -13.77 17.21 50.70
C ALA A 31 -14.89 18.19 51.12
N SER A 32 -15.99 18.26 50.35
CA SER A 32 -17.38 18.39 50.83
C SER A 32 -18.32 18.54 49.63
N GLY A 33 -19.44 17.82 49.68
CA GLY A 33 -20.37 17.66 48.57
C GLY A 33 -21.35 18.81 48.36
N ALA A 34 -22.04 18.74 47.22
CA ALA A 34 -23.44 19.12 47.05
C ALA A 34 -23.91 18.75 45.64
N THR A 35 -25.05 18.07 45.60
CA THR A 35 -25.93 17.77 44.47
C THR A 35 -26.08 18.95 43.50
N ARG A 36 -25.85 18.72 42.20
CA ARG A 36 -26.48 19.52 41.13
C ARG A 36 -27.01 18.59 40.04
N MET A 37 -28.27 18.82 39.70
CA MET A 37 -29.09 18.04 38.80
C MET A 37 -28.59 18.09 37.36
N ASN A 38 -28.78 16.98 36.67
CA ASN A 38 -28.68 16.81 35.23
C ASN A 38 -29.59 17.80 34.49
N THR A 39 -28.98 18.66 33.67
CA THR A 39 -29.58 19.17 32.44
C THR A 39 -28.47 19.32 31.40
N ALA A 40 -28.13 18.22 30.72
CA ALA A 40 -27.38 18.29 29.47
C ALA A 40 -28.39 18.44 28.35
N ALA A 41 -28.56 19.68 27.90
CA ALA A 41 -29.16 19.97 26.60
C ALA A 41 -28.41 19.18 25.53
N ALA A 42 -29.16 18.47 24.69
CA ALA A 42 -28.64 17.78 23.53
C ALA A 42 -28.17 18.81 22.50
N THR A 43 -26.96 19.34 22.67
CA THR A 43 -26.19 19.93 21.59
C THR A 43 -25.56 18.78 20.83
N SER A 44 -26.17 18.42 19.70
CA SER A 44 -25.58 17.63 18.61
C SER A 44 -24.34 18.34 18.08
N SER A 45 -23.28 18.34 18.89
CA SER A 45 -21.92 18.56 18.45
C SER A 45 -21.50 17.23 17.87
N SER A 46 -21.32 17.19 16.55
CA SER A 46 -20.72 16.06 15.86
C SER A 46 -19.33 15.87 16.44
N ALA A 47 -19.25 15.10 17.54
CA ALA A 47 -18.00 14.78 18.18
C ALA A 47 -17.20 14.04 17.12
N VAL A 48 -16.13 14.69 16.65
CA VAL A 48 -15.11 14.03 15.85
C VAL A 48 -14.61 12.91 16.74
N ILE A 49 -15.12 11.69 16.55
CA ILE A 49 -14.65 10.52 17.29
C ILE A 49 -13.20 10.34 16.86
N VAL A 50 -12.27 10.84 17.68
CA VAL A 50 -10.85 10.67 17.46
C VAL A 50 -10.58 9.18 17.60
N ARG A 51 -10.13 8.58 16.50
CA ARG A 51 -9.74 7.17 16.50
C ARG A 51 -8.48 7.00 17.35
N GLU A 52 -8.62 6.31 18.47
CA GLU A 52 -7.50 5.82 19.28
C GLU A 52 -6.82 4.66 18.54
N TYR A 53 -5.62 4.89 18.02
CA TYR A 53 -4.88 3.84 17.33
C TYR A 53 -3.94 3.08 18.27
N ARG A 54 -3.97 1.75 18.14
CA ARG A 54 -3.13 0.84 18.90
C ARG A 54 -1.66 0.99 18.51
N LYS A 55 -0.82 1.12 19.53
CA LYS A 55 0.65 1.13 19.41
C LYS A 55 1.22 -0.25 19.77
N GLY A 56 2.39 -0.57 19.25
CA GLY A 56 3.13 -1.79 19.58
C GLY A 56 2.97 -2.93 18.57
N ASN A 57 3.34 -4.13 19.02
CA ASN A 57 3.52 -5.31 18.16
C ASN A 57 2.24 -5.72 17.45
N TRP A 58 2.38 -6.09 16.17
CA TRP A 58 1.32 -6.64 15.36
C TRP A 58 1.04 -8.08 15.75
N THR A 59 -0.21 -8.37 16.10
CA THR A 59 -0.63 -9.75 16.33
C THR A 59 -0.81 -10.49 15.01
N LEU A 60 -0.86 -11.82 15.09
CA LEU A 60 -1.19 -12.67 13.93
C LEU A 60 -2.57 -12.28 13.38
N GLN A 61 -3.58 -12.14 14.26
CA GLN A 61 -4.93 -11.73 13.89
C GLN A 61 -4.96 -10.37 13.18
N GLU A 62 -4.31 -9.33 13.74
CA GLU A 62 -4.24 -8.00 13.11
C GLU A 62 -3.60 -8.09 11.71
N THR A 63 -2.57 -8.92 11.57
CA THR A 63 -1.88 -9.17 10.29
C THR A 63 -2.80 -9.84 9.27
N MET A 64 -3.57 -10.85 9.69
CA MET A 64 -4.53 -11.54 8.83
C MET A 64 -5.69 -10.62 8.39
N ILE A 65 -6.16 -9.74 9.28
CA ILE A 65 -7.16 -8.71 8.96
C ILE A 65 -6.62 -7.78 7.87
N LEU A 66 -5.38 -7.28 8.01
CA LEU A 66 -4.76 -6.41 7.00
C LEU A 66 -4.63 -7.09 5.63
N ILE A 67 -4.22 -8.36 5.59
CA ILE A 67 -4.10 -9.11 4.33
C ILE A 67 -5.47 -9.30 3.68
N THR A 68 -6.50 -9.62 4.48
CA THR A 68 -7.88 -9.75 4.02
C THR A 68 -8.40 -8.42 3.47
N ALA A 69 -8.15 -7.32 4.16
CA ALA A 69 -8.47 -5.98 3.69
C ALA A 69 -7.81 -5.71 2.33
N LYS A 70 -6.52 -6.01 2.19
CA LYS A 70 -5.80 -5.80 0.92
C LYS A 70 -6.32 -6.66 -0.22
N LYS A 71 -6.74 -7.89 0.05
CA LYS A 71 -7.40 -8.77 -0.92
C LYS A 71 -8.69 -8.13 -1.45
N LEU A 72 -9.57 -7.70 -0.54
CA LEU A 72 -10.87 -7.10 -0.89
C LEU A 72 -10.70 -5.75 -1.60
N ASP A 73 -9.73 -4.93 -1.18
CA ASP A 73 -9.40 -3.68 -1.87
C ASP A 73 -8.96 -3.93 -3.32
N ASP A 74 -8.08 -4.91 -3.53
CA ASP A 74 -7.61 -5.27 -4.87
C ASP A 74 -8.78 -5.81 -5.74
N GLU A 75 -9.69 -6.63 -5.19
CA GLU A 75 -10.88 -7.14 -5.90
C GLU A 75 -11.86 -6.03 -6.28
N ARG A 76 -12.17 -5.12 -5.34
CA ARG A 76 -13.01 -3.94 -5.58
C ARG A 76 -12.45 -3.11 -6.72
N ARG A 77 -11.13 -2.91 -6.74
CA ARG A 77 -10.42 -2.13 -7.76
C ARG A 77 -10.39 -2.84 -9.11
N ASN A 78 -10.22 -4.17 -9.12
CA ASN A 78 -10.29 -4.95 -10.36
C ASN A 78 -11.68 -4.83 -11.00
N LYS A 79 -12.75 -4.95 -10.21
CA LYS A 79 -14.13 -4.76 -10.69
C LYS A 79 -14.39 -3.33 -11.21
N ALA A 80 -13.89 -2.32 -10.51
CA ALA A 80 -14.03 -0.91 -10.92
C ALA A 80 -13.23 -0.52 -12.18
N ASN A 81 -12.28 -1.36 -12.61
CA ASN A 81 -11.56 -1.19 -13.88
C ASN A 81 -12.27 -1.87 -15.07
N LEU A 82 -13.20 -2.79 -14.82
CA LEU A 82 -13.93 -3.54 -15.86
C LEU A 82 -15.33 -2.98 -16.18
N GLY A 83 -15.85 -2.05 -15.36
CA GLY A 83 -17.14 -1.37 -15.61
C GLY A 83 -17.02 -0.15 -16.54
N PRO A 84 -18.12 0.28 -17.21
CA PRO A 84 -18.13 1.51 -17.99
C PRO A 84 -17.70 2.70 -17.12
N SER A 85 -16.63 3.37 -17.53
CA SER A 85 -15.91 4.35 -16.71
C SER A 85 -16.69 5.66 -16.60
N THR A 86 -17.73 5.69 -15.76
CA THR A 86 -18.47 6.92 -15.39
C THR A 86 -17.85 7.65 -14.20
N VAL A 87 -16.81 7.08 -13.59
CA VAL A 87 -16.11 7.68 -12.44
C VAL A 87 -14.84 8.42 -12.87
N ASP A 88 -14.71 9.64 -12.36
CA ASP A 88 -13.64 10.59 -12.65
C ASP A 88 -12.23 9.96 -12.48
N PRO A 89 -11.31 10.10 -13.46
CA PRO A 89 -9.95 9.58 -13.39
C PRO A 89 -9.17 10.03 -12.15
N ALA A 90 -9.51 11.17 -11.55
CA ALA A 90 -8.88 11.68 -10.34
C ALA A 90 -9.16 10.81 -9.09
N ALA A 91 -10.33 10.18 -9.01
CA ALA A 91 -10.69 9.27 -7.90
C ALA A 91 -9.85 7.99 -7.90
N ARG A 92 -9.29 7.60 -9.06
CA ARG A 92 -8.37 6.46 -9.17
C ARG A 92 -6.96 6.76 -8.66
N LYS A 93 -6.60 8.04 -8.45
CA LYS A 93 -5.21 8.50 -8.22
C LYS A 93 -4.84 8.75 -6.75
N GLY A 94 -5.81 8.77 -5.82
CA GLY A 94 -5.53 9.02 -4.41
C GLY A 94 -4.95 7.80 -3.67
N GLY A 95 -3.62 7.71 -3.54
CA GLY A 95 -2.97 6.74 -2.65
C GLY A 95 -3.48 6.83 -1.21
N GLU A 96 -3.74 8.05 -0.74
CA GLU A 96 -4.31 8.35 0.57
C GLU A 96 -5.77 7.81 0.71
N LEU A 97 -6.57 7.91 -0.35
CA LEU A 97 -7.94 7.38 -0.37
C LEU A 97 -7.98 5.84 -0.32
N ARG A 98 -6.93 5.17 -0.81
CA ARG A 98 -6.85 3.69 -0.83
C ARG A 98 -6.67 3.16 0.59
N TRP A 99 -5.69 3.69 1.29
CA TRP A 99 -5.39 3.24 2.65
C TRP A 99 -6.47 3.65 3.66
N LYS A 100 -7.21 4.73 3.42
CA LYS A 100 -8.39 5.10 4.22
C LYS A 100 -9.45 3.99 4.25
N TRP A 101 -9.70 3.32 3.12
CA TRP A 101 -10.64 2.19 3.08
C TRP A 101 -10.09 0.98 3.85
N VAL A 102 -8.80 0.69 3.67
CA VAL A 102 -8.11 -0.41 4.39
C VAL A 102 -8.17 -0.17 5.90
N GLU A 103 -7.90 1.06 6.34
CA GLU A 103 -8.00 1.47 7.74
C GLU A 103 -9.41 1.25 8.28
N ASN A 104 -10.45 1.71 7.56
CA ASN A 104 -11.85 1.51 7.98
C ASN A 104 -12.20 0.04 8.14
N TYR A 105 -11.77 -0.81 7.20
CA TYR A 105 -11.98 -2.25 7.29
C TYR A 105 -11.25 -2.84 8.50
N CYS A 106 -9.98 -2.50 8.69
CA CYS A 106 -9.20 -2.96 9.84
C CYS A 106 -9.89 -2.56 11.15
N TRP A 107 -10.32 -1.30 11.25
CA TRP A 107 -11.00 -0.74 12.40
C TRP A 107 -12.28 -1.51 12.75
N SER A 108 -13.15 -1.78 11.77
CA SER A 108 -14.40 -2.50 11.99
C SER A 108 -14.21 -3.97 12.37
N HIS A 109 -13.01 -4.53 12.17
CA HIS A 109 -12.66 -5.90 12.54
C HIS A 109 -11.77 -5.97 13.80
N GLY A 110 -11.73 -4.88 14.58
CA GLY A 110 -10.98 -4.83 15.84
C GLY A 110 -9.48 -4.58 15.68
N CYS A 111 -8.99 -4.31 14.46
CA CYS A 111 -7.62 -3.90 14.19
C CYS A 111 -7.55 -2.37 14.17
N GLN A 112 -7.37 -1.76 15.34
CA GLN A 112 -7.33 -0.31 15.55
C GLN A 112 -5.99 0.30 15.10
N ARG A 113 -5.61 0.10 13.83
CA ARG A 113 -4.35 0.58 13.25
C ARG A 113 -4.65 1.69 12.26
N SER A 114 -3.85 2.76 12.29
CA SER A 114 -4.03 3.88 11.36
C SER A 114 -3.66 3.47 9.94
N GLN A 115 -4.05 4.29 8.97
CA GLN A 115 -3.68 4.11 7.57
C GLN A 115 -2.17 3.96 7.36
N ASN A 116 -1.35 4.82 8.00
CA ASN A 116 0.11 4.75 7.86
C ASN A 116 0.66 3.47 8.48
N GLN A 117 0.16 3.05 9.64
CA GLN A 117 0.58 1.79 10.27
C GLN A 117 0.25 0.58 9.39
N CYS A 118 -0.94 0.57 8.78
CA CYS A 118 -1.36 -0.46 7.83
C CYS A 118 -0.44 -0.49 6.60
N ASN A 119 -0.12 0.68 6.03
CA ASN A 119 0.77 0.81 4.88
C ASN A 119 2.18 0.29 5.20
N ASP A 120 2.81 0.79 6.26
CA ASP A 120 4.15 0.38 6.68
C ASP A 120 4.22 -1.13 6.96
N LYS A 121 3.20 -1.67 7.64
CA LYS A 121 3.11 -3.10 7.93
C LYS A 121 2.99 -3.91 6.64
N TRP A 122 2.17 -3.48 5.70
CA TRP A 122 2.01 -4.15 4.42
C TRP A 122 3.33 -4.20 3.63
N ASP A 123 4.04 -3.07 3.58
CA ASP A 123 5.34 -2.98 2.92
C ASP A 123 6.39 -3.90 3.56
N ASN A 124 6.42 -3.97 4.90
CA ASN A 124 7.26 -4.92 5.62
C ASN A 124 6.92 -6.37 5.28
N LEU A 125 5.63 -6.73 5.29
CA LEU A 125 5.16 -8.08 4.94
C LEU A 125 5.56 -8.49 3.52
N LEU A 126 5.43 -7.59 2.54
CA LEU A 126 5.83 -7.88 1.17
C LEU A 126 7.35 -8.05 1.01
N ARG A 127 8.15 -7.28 1.76
CA ARG A 127 9.61 -7.48 1.78
C ARG A 127 9.98 -8.83 2.37
N ASP A 128 9.40 -9.16 3.52
CA ASP A 128 9.67 -10.43 4.21
C ASP A 128 9.20 -11.63 3.38
N TYR A 129 8.02 -11.54 2.76
CA TYR A 129 7.50 -12.55 1.85
C TYR A 129 8.46 -12.83 0.70
N LYS A 130 8.97 -11.78 0.04
CA LYS A 130 9.94 -11.93 -1.06
C LYS A 130 11.19 -12.69 -0.61
N LYS A 131 11.73 -12.33 0.55
CA LYS A 131 12.91 -13.01 1.12
C LYS A 131 12.66 -14.48 1.38
N VAL A 132 11.54 -14.82 2.05
CA VAL A 132 11.20 -16.21 2.34
C VAL A 132 10.95 -17.00 1.07
N ARG A 133 10.21 -16.43 0.11
CA ARG A 133 9.87 -17.10 -1.15
C ARG A 133 11.09 -17.38 -2.02
N GLU A 134 12.04 -16.44 -2.06
CA GLU A 134 13.32 -16.64 -2.75
C GLU A 134 14.17 -17.72 -2.08
N TYR A 135 14.22 -17.72 -0.75
CA TYR A 135 14.90 -18.76 0.00
C TYR A 135 14.31 -20.14 -0.26
N GLU A 136 12.99 -20.30 -0.17
CA GLU A 136 12.30 -21.57 -0.41
C GLU A 136 12.56 -22.11 -1.83
N SER A 137 12.62 -21.22 -2.84
CA SER A 137 12.98 -21.60 -4.21
C SER A 137 14.39 -22.20 -4.25
N ARG A 138 15.38 -21.52 -3.69
CA ARG A 138 16.76 -22.01 -3.62
C ARG A 138 16.88 -23.28 -2.77
N ALA A 139 16.07 -23.38 -1.72
CA ALA A 139 16.06 -24.53 -0.82
C ALA A 139 15.62 -25.80 -1.52
N CYS A 140 14.61 -25.69 -2.40
CA CYS A 140 14.20 -26.77 -3.27
C CYS A 140 15.32 -27.18 -4.25
N ASP A 141 15.94 -26.21 -4.92
CA ASP A 141 16.97 -26.47 -5.94
C ASP A 141 18.25 -27.09 -5.37
N GLN A 142 18.65 -26.65 -4.17
CA GLN A 142 19.92 -27.04 -3.53
C GLN A 142 19.76 -28.11 -2.45
N GLN A 143 18.54 -28.64 -2.27
CA GLN A 143 18.19 -29.60 -1.21
C GLN A 143 18.60 -29.18 0.22
N ILE A 144 18.61 -27.88 0.50
CA ILE A 144 18.86 -27.35 1.85
C ILE A 144 17.54 -27.28 2.65
N PRO A 145 17.59 -27.23 4.00
CA PRO A 145 16.38 -27.22 4.82
C PRO A 145 15.45 -26.05 4.50
N SER A 146 14.15 -26.32 4.43
CA SER A 146 13.12 -25.29 4.25
C SER A 146 13.08 -24.30 5.42
N TYR A 147 12.71 -23.05 5.13
CA TYR A 147 12.45 -21.98 6.08
C TYR A 147 11.57 -22.40 7.25
N TRP A 148 10.56 -23.23 6.99
CA TRP A 148 9.60 -23.69 7.99
C TRP A 148 10.18 -24.67 8.99
N LYS A 149 11.30 -25.33 8.64
CA LYS A 149 12.01 -26.28 9.50
C LYS A 149 13.12 -25.63 10.31
N MET A 150 13.49 -24.39 9.98
CA MET A 150 14.56 -23.67 10.68
C MET A 150 14.07 -22.98 11.94
N GLU A 151 14.91 -23.01 12.97
CA GLU A 151 14.71 -22.25 14.20
C GLU A 151 15.00 -20.75 14.01
N LYS A 152 14.59 -19.93 14.99
CA LYS A 152 14.69 -18.48 14.92
C LYS A 152 16.14 -17.99 14.76
N HIS A 153 17.10 -18.62 15.44
CA HIS A 153 18.51 -18.25 15.33
C HIS A 153 19.07 -18.57 13.94
N GLU A 154 18.76 -19.75 13.40
CA GLU A 154 19.21 -20.16 12.06
C GLU A 154 18.65 -19.24 10.96
N ARG A 155 17.40 -18.79 11.11
CA ARG A 155 16.79 -17.81 10.20
C ARG A 155 17.58 -16.50 10.22
N LYS A 156 17.99 -16.04 11.40
CA LYS A 156 18.79 -14.81 11.57
C LYS A 156 20.15 -14.95 10.89
N ASP A 157 20.83 -16.08 11.04
CA ASP A 157 22.16 -16.32 10.44
C ASP A 157 22.09 -16.34 8.91
N LYS A 158 20.96 -16.78 8.35
CA LYS A 158 20.66 -16.73 6.92
C LYS A 158 20.01 -15.41 6.45
N ASN A 159 19.95 -14.39 7.30
CA ASN A 159 19.34 -13.07 7.02
C ASN A 159 17.86 -13.12 6.62
N LEU A 160 17.13 -14.13 7.11
CA LEU A 160 15.71 -14.34 6.85
C LEU A 160 14.84 -13.71 7.93
N PRO A 161 13.59 -13.35 7.61
CA PRO A 161 12.64 -12.84 8.61
C PRO A 161 12.47 -13.83 9.77
N SER A 162 12.58 -13.38 11.01
CA SER A 162 12.47 -14.28 12.17
C SER A 162 11.02 -14.64 12.53
N ASN A 163 10.06 -13.76 12.22
CA ASN A 163 8.67 -13.86 12.69
C ASN A 163 7.65 -14.08 11.56
N MET A 164 8.07 -14.57 10.38
CA MET A 164 7.10 -14.93 9.34
C MET A 164 6.37 -16.20 9.76
N ALA A 165 5.06 -16.08 9.98
CA ALA A 165 4.18 -17.21 10.22
C ALA A 165 3.78 -17.86 8.89
N PHE A 166 3.59 -19.18 8.90
CA PHE A 166 3.19 -19.93 7.70
C PHE A 166 1.86 -19.44 7.13
N GLU A 167 0.87 -19.22 8.00
CA GLU A 167 -0.46 -18.71 7.61
C GLU A 167 -0.39 -17.34 6.93
N VAL A 168 0.45 -16.44 7.46
CA VAL A 168 0.68 -15.10 6.88
C VAL A 168 1.33 -15.23 5.50
N TYR A 169 2.33 -16.10 5.36
CA TYR A 169 2.97 -16.34 4.07
C TYR A 169 2.00 -16.89 3.03
N GLN A 170 1.18 -17.87 3.39
CA GLN A 170 0.17 -18.45 2.50
C GLN A 170 -0.85 -17.38 2.07
N ALA A 171 -1.37 -16.59 3.02
CA ALA A 171 -2.31 -15.54 2.70
C ALA A 171 -1.71 -14.44 1.80
N LEU A 172 -0.43 -14.07 2.02
CA LEU A 172 0.29 -13.15 1.14
C LEU A 172 0.49 -13.74 -0.26
N ASN A 173 0.87 -15.02 -0.34
CA ASN A 173 1.04 -15.72 -1.60
C ASN A 173 -0.25 -15.65 -2.45
N ASP A 174 -1.41 -15.90 -1.86
CA ASP A 174 -2.70 -15.84 -2.56
C ASP A 174 -3.03 -14.43 -3.09
N VAL A 175 -2.72 -13.39 -2.32
CA VAL A 175 -2.94 -11.99 -2.74
C VAL A 175 -1.97 -11.60 -3.85
N VAL A 176 -0.70 -12.02 -3.75
CA VAL A 176 0.34 -11.69 -4.72
C VAL A 176 0.16 -12.47 -6.03
N GLN A 177 -0.11 -13.78 -5.98
CA GLN A 177 -0.31 -14.62 -7.17
C GLN A 177 -1.54 -14.20 -7.97
N ARG A 178 -2.64 -13.81 -7.33
CA ARG A 178 -3.82 -13.27 -8.02
C ARG A 178 -3.48 -12.06 -8.89
N LYS A 179 -2.52 -11.22 -8.47
CA LYS A 179 -2.09 -10.06 -9.26
C LYS A 179 -1.30 -10.45 -10.51
N PHE A 180 -0.61 -11.60 -10.49
CA PHE A 180 0.11 -12.11 -11.66
C PHE A 180 -0.82 -12.81 -12.65
N SER A 181 -1.80 -13.59 -12.18
CA SER A 181 -2.79 -14.27 -13.05
C SER A 181 -3.82 -13.34 -13.68
N GLN A 182 -4.01 -12.13 -13.14
CA GLN A 182 -4.98 -11.15 -13.61
C GLN A 182 -4.36 -10.03 -14.46
N LYS A 183 -3.07 -10.11 -14.78
CA LYS A 183 -2.49 -9.24 -15.81
C LYS A 183 -3.09 -9.72 -17.15
N PRO A 184 -3.90 -8.93 -17.86
CA PRO A 184 -4.29 -9.31 -19.21
C PRO A 184 -2.99 -9.45 -19.99
N SER A 185 -2.68 -10.66 -20.40
CA SER A 185 -1.72 -10.82 -21.48
C SER A 185 -2.33 -10.09 -22.67
N ASN A 186 -1.78 -8.93 -23.03
CA ASN A 186 -1.70 -8.57 -24.44
C ASN A 186 -0.76 -9.58 -25.13
N SER A 187 -1.12 -10.85 -25.08
CA SER A 187 -0.66 -11.87 -25.99
C SER A 187 -1.78 -11.98 -26.98
N SER A 188 -1.70 -11.11 -27.99
CA SER A 188 -2.39 -11.25 -29.25
C SER A 188 -1.88 -12.54 -29.93
N ASN A 189 -2.20 -13.71 -29.37
CA ASN A 189 -2.21 -14.96 -30.12
C ASN A 189 -3.56 -15.03 -30.82
N THR A 190 -3.74 -14.16 -31.80
CA THR A 190 -4.68 -14.43 -32.89
C THR A 190 -4.03 -15.52 -33.74
N GLY A 191 -4.34 -16.77 -33.40
CA GLY A 191 -4.22 -17.86 -34.34
C GLY A 191 -4.93 -17.43 -35.63
N ILE A 192 -4.16 -17.40 -36.71
CA ILE A 192 -4.61 -17.17 -38.07
C ILE A 192 -5.70 -18.22 -38.38
N LEU A 193 -6.97 -17.82 -38.31
CA LEU A 193 -8.02 -18.41 -39.13
C LEU A 193 -8.30 -17.40 -40.24
N LEU A 194 -7.80 -17.72 -41.43
CA LEU A 194 -8.04 -16.97 -42.66
C LEU A 194 -9.55 -16.96 -42.96
N LEU A 195 -10.24 -15.87 -42.64
CA LEU A 195 -11.54 -15.55 -43.24
C LEU A 195 -11.29 -14.69 -44.49
N PRO A 196 -11.97 -14.94 -45.63
CA PRO A 196 -11.82 -14.12 -46.83
C PRO A 196 -12.29 -12.68 -46.58
N LEU A 197 -11.45 -11.72 -46.95
CA LEU A 197 -11.70 -10.29 -46.89
C LEU A 197 -12.85 -9.89 -47.85
N PRO A 198 -13.85 -9.09 -47.43
CA PRO A 198 -14.86 -8.56 -48.33
C PRO A 198 -14.24 -7.49 -49.25
N ALA A 199 -14.56 -7.56 -50.55
CA ALA A 199 -14.05 -6.64 -51.57
C ALA A 199 -14.44 -5.17 -51.28
N PRO A 200 -13.57 -4.19 -51.59
CA PRO A 200 -13.91 -2.78 -51.48
C PRO A 200 -14.98 -2.38 -52.53
N PRO A 201 -15.85 -1.42 -52.21
CA PRO A 201 -16.85 -0.94 -53.17
C PRO A 201 -16.17 -0.20 -54.34
N PRO A 202 -16.78 -0.23 -55.55
CA PRO A 202 -16.22 0.45 -56.71
C PRO A 202 -16.26 1.97 -56.53
N SER A 203 -15.12 2.63 -56.72
CA SER A 203 -15.02 4.09 -56.79
C SER A 203 -15.79 4.60 -58.02
N THR A 204 -16.89 5.32 -57.81
CA THR A 204 -17.55 6.09 -58.85
C THR A 204 -16.64 7.24 -59.29
N LEU A 205 -16.11 7.15 -60.50
CA LEU A 205 -15.39 8.23 -61.17
C LEU A 205 -16.36 9.38 -61.47
N LEU A 206 -16.10 10.55 -60.87
CA LEU A 206 -16.73 11.82 -61.25
C LEU A 206 -16.22 12.26 -62.64
N PRO A 207 -17.08 12.80 -63.52
CA PRO A 207 -16.65 13.34 -64.80
C PRO A 207 -15.85 14.64 -64.63
N PRO A 208 -14.89 14.93 -65.53
CA PRO A 208 -14.06 16.13 -65.45
C PRO A 208 -14.86 17.40 -65.79
N PRO A 209 -14.59 18.55 -65.14
CA PRO A 209 -15.20 19.81 -65.49
C PRO A 209 -14.61 20.36 -66.81
N THR A 210 -15.51 20.82 -67.68
CA THR A 210 -15.21 21.49 -68.95
C THR A 210 -14.48 22.81 -68.74
N ALA A 211 -13.41 23.03 -69.52
CA ALA A 211 -12.64 24.26 -69.55
C ALA A 211 -13.47 25.43 -70.12
N THR A 212 -13.63 26.49 -69.33
CA THR A 212 -14.14 27.79 -69.81
C THR A 212 -12.96 28.74 -70.00
N ASN A 213 -12.75 29.09 -71.27
CA ASN A 213 -11.88 30.13 -71.78
C ASN A 213 -12.06 31.46 -71.04
N SER A 214 -10.96 32.14 -70.70
CA SER A 214 -10.95 33.57 -70.39
C SER A 214 -10.12 34.30 -71.47
N PRO A 215 -10.65 35.37 -72.07
CA PRO A 215 -9.95 36.10 -73.11
C PRO A 215 -8.91 37.07 -72.56
N GLN A 216 -7.88 37.26 -73.36
CA GLN A 216 -6.88 38.31 -73.33
C GLN A 216 -7.52 39.71 -73.34
N LEU A 217 -6.92 40.70 -72.65
CA LEU A 217 -6.54 41.97 -73.29
C LEU A 217 -5.78 42.92 -72.36
N SER A 218 -4.78 43.53 -72.99
CA SER A 218 -3.81 44.52 -72.53
C SER A 218 -4.38 45.85 -72.01
N GLY A 219 -3.57 46.52 -71.21
CA GLY A 219 -3.63 47.94 -70.88
C GLY A 219 -2.43 48.33 -70.05
#